data_AF-W2P803-F1
#
_entry.id   AF-W2P803-F1
#
_cell.length_a   1.000
_cell.length_b   1.000
_cell.length_c   1.000
_cell.angle_alpha   90.00
_cell.angle_beta   90.00
_cell.angle_gamma   90.00
#
_symmetry.space_group_name_H-M   'P 1'
#
loop_
_entity.id
_entity.type
_entity.pdbx_description
1 polymer ?
#
loop_
_entity_poly.entity_id
_entity_poly.type
_entity_poly.pdbx_seq_one_letter_code
_entity_poly.pdbx_strand_id
1 'polypeptide(L)' 'PIESPIGATQNQIFNAPCTEYLLELKKLIEAGQVKTVIDSVHPLENLVEAMKICMSHRAKGKIIIEVAKE' A
#
# COMPACT_ATOMS: atom_id res chain seq x y z
N PRO A 1 16.50 -15.86 -18.42
CA PRO A 1 15.64 -16.26 -17.29
C PRO A 1 16.28 -17.46 -16.56
N ILE A 2 16.53 -17.35 -15.27
CA ILE A 2 16.99 -18.48 -14.46
C ILE A 2 15.74 -19.23 -14.00
N GLU A 3 15.64 -20.51 -14.34
CA GLU A 3 14.54 -21.34 -13.85
C GLU A 3 14.68 -21.57 -12.34
N SER A 4 13.58 -21.37 -11.62
CA SER A 4 13.56 -21.60 -10.18
C SER A 4 13.58 -23.11 -9.91
N PRO A 5 14.49 -23.62 -9.06
CA PRO A 5 14.53 -25.03 -8.70
C PRO A 5 13.30 -25.52 -7.91
N ILE A 6 12.46 -24.58 -7.43
CA ILE A 6 11.17 -24.86 -6.76
C ILE A 6 9.95 -24.56 -7.63
N GLY A 7 10.15 -24.24 -8.91
CA GLY A 7 9.06 -23.89 -9.84
C GLY A 7 8.40 -22.53 -9.58
N ALA A 8 9.00 -21.66 -8.75
CA ALA A 8 8.47 -20.34 -8.48
C ALA A 8 8.69 -19.38 -9.65
N THR A 9 7.68 -18.57 -9.98
CA THR A 9 7.75 -17.51 -10.98
C THR A 9 7.82 -16.14 -10.31
N GLN A 10 8.80 -15.33 -10.71
CA GLN A 10 8.87 -13.93 -10.29
C GLN A 10 8.07 -13.08 -11.28
N ASN A 11 6.99 -12.46 -10.80
CA ASN A 11 6.23 -11.48 -11.55
C ASN A 11 6.56 -10.09 -11.01
N GLN A 12 7.19 -9.24 -11.82
CA GLN A 12 7.40 -7.83 -11.49
C GLN A 12 6.44 -6.97 -12.30
N ILE A 13 5.56 -6.26 -11.61
CA ILE A 13 4.63 -5.32 -12.23
C ILE A 13 5.18 -3.91 -11.96
N PHE A 14 5.71 -3.28 -13.01
CA PHE A 14 6.09 -1.86 -12.97
C PHE A 14 4.87 -1.03 -13.32
N ASN A 15 4.05 -0.70 -12.32
CA ASN A 15 2.94 0.23 -12.52
C ASN A 15 3.49 1.66 -12.62
N ALA A 16 3.19 2.33 -13.72
CA ALA A 16 3.24 3.78 -13.76
C ALA A 16 1.99 4.31 -13.03
N PRO A 17 2.11 5.34 -12.16
CA PRO A 17 0.95 6.04 -11.66
C PRO A 17 0.32 6.83 -12.82
N CYS A 18 -0.64 6.22 -13.52
CA CYS A 18 -1.42 6.88 -14.56
C CYS A 18 -2.90 6.96 -14.15
N THR A 19 -3.58 7.96 -14.70
CA THR A 19 -4.97 8.27 -14.38
C THR A 19 -5.89 7.07 -14.63
N GLU A 20 -5.69 6.37 -15.75
CA GLU A 20 -6.54 5.25 -16.16
C GLU A 20 -6.54 4.13 -15.12
N TYR A 21 -5.37 3.78 -14.57
CA TYR A 21 -5.25 2.72 -13.57
C TYR A 21 -5.83 3.14 -12.21
N LEU A 22 -5.64 4.39 -11.81
CA LEU A 22 -6.22 4.90 -10.56
C LEU A 22 -7.76 4.94 -10.63
N LEU A 23 -8.33 5.31 -11.78
CA LEU A 23 -9.77 5.31 -11.99
C LEU A 23 -10.35 3.89 -11.94
N GLU A 24 -9.66 2.90 -12.51
CA GLU A 24 -10.13 1.52 -12.43
C GLU A 24 -10.02 0.95 -11.01
N LEU A 25 -8.91 1.22 -10.33
CA LEU A 25 -8.72 0.83 -8.93
C LEU A 25 -9.81 1.42 -8.03
N LYS A 26 -10.21 2.68 -8.25
CA LYS A 26 -11.30 3.33 -7.53
C LYS A 26 -12.60 2.54 -7.63
N LYS A 27 -12.99 2.11 -8.84
CA LYS A 27 -14.23 1.32 -9.04
C LYS A 27 -14.22 0.02 -8.24
N LEU A 28 -13.07 -0.68 -8.22
CA LEU A 28 -12.91 -1.93 -7.47
C LEU A 28 -13.02 -1.72 -5.95
N ILE A 29 -12.51 -0.59 -5.44
CA ILE A 29 -12.65 -0.21 -4.03
C ILE A 29 -14.11 0.12 -3.70
N GLU A 30 -14.77 0.95 -4.52
CA GLU A 30 -16.19 1.33 -4.33
C GLU A 30 -17.14 0.12 -4.43
N ALA A 31 -16.81 -0.86 -5.27
CA ALA A 31 -17.52 -2.13 -5.37
C ALA A 31 -17.22 -3.11 -4.21
N GLY A 32 -16.34 -2.77 -3.27
CA GLY A 32 -15.94 -3.62 -2.15
C GLY A 32 -15.08 -4.83 -2.53
N GLN A 33 -14.60 -4.89 -3.78
CA GLN A 33 -13.76 -5.99 -4.28
C GLN A 33 -12.29 -5.85 -3.84
N VAL A 34 -11.87 -4.62 -3.53
CA VAL A 34 -10.53 -4.32 -2.99
C VAL A 34 -10.69 -3.65 -1.63
N LYS A 35 -10.08 -4.25 -0.60
CA LYS A 35 -10.02 -3.69 0.75
C LYS A 35 -8.63 -3.16 1.06
N THR A 36 -8.54 -1.88 1.39
CA THR A 36 -7.32 -1.30 1.95
C THR A 36 -7.18 -1.73 3.41
N VAL A 37 -6.13 -2.50 3.71
CA VAL A 37 -5.81 -2.87 5.10
C VAL A 37 -5.02 -1.73 5.72
N ILE A 38 -5.56 -1.15 6.80
CA ILE A 38 -4.92 -0.08 7.56
C ILE A 38 -4.26 -0.70 8.80
N ASP A 39 -2.98 -0.44 8.96
CA ASP A 39 -2.21 -0.83 10.13
C ASP A 39 -2.46 0.14 11.29
N SER A 40 -2.32 1.43 11.02
CA SER A 40 -2.47 2.50 12.01
C SER A 40 -2.71 3.87 11.36
N VAL A 41 -3.31 4.79 12.11
CA VAL A 41 -3.54 6.18 11.73
C VAL A 41 -2.82 7.07 12.75
N HIS A 42 -2.00 7.99 12.27
CA HIS A 42 -1.22 8.91 13.10
C HIS A 42 -1.46 10.35 12.66
N PRO A 43 -1.59 11.30 13.59
CA PRO A 43 -1.65 12.71 13.23
C PRO A 43 -0.28 13.17 12.70
N LEU A 44 -0.26 14.24 11.91
CA LEU A 44 0.96 14.77 11.28
C LEU A 44 2.07 15.07 12.29
N GLU A 45 1.72 15.50 13.50
CA GLU A 45 2.67 15.76 14.59
C GLU A 45 3.49 14.51 14.99
N ASN A 46 2.95 13.32 14.74
CA ASN A 46 3.57 12.04 15.04
C ASN A 46 4.26 11.38 13.83
N LEU A 47 4.53 12.14 12.75
CA LEU A 47 5.12 11.62 11.51
C LEU A 47 6.41 10.80 11.75
N VAL A 48 7.28 11.26 12.66
CA VAL A 48 8.55 10.57 12.96
C VAL A 48 8.30 9.17 13.51
N GLU A 49 7.33 9.00 14.40
CA GLU A 49 7.00 7.69 14.97
C GLU A 49 6.32 6.78 13.93
N ALA A 50 5.41 7.34 13.12
CA ALA A 50 4.79 6.61 12.02
C ALA A 50 5.84 6.08 11.01
N MET A 51 6.87 6.89 10.70
CA MET A 51 7.97 6.48 9.82
C MET A 51 8.83 5.37 10.43
N LYS A 52 9.07 5.38 11.75
CA LYS A 52 9.76 4.26 12.41
C LYS A 52 9.01 2.93 12.24
N ILE A 53 7.67 2.95 12.35
CA ILE A 53 6.84 1.76 12.10
C ILE A 53 6.98 1.30 10.65
N CYS A 54 6.90 2.23 9.69
CA CYS A 54 7.08 1.94 8.26
C CYS A 54 8.44 1.26 7.98
N MET A 55 9.52 1.86 8.50
CA MET A 55 10.89 1.38 8.30
C MET A 55 11.21 0.09 9.08
N SER A 56 10.40 -0.29 10.07
CA SER A 56 10.57 -1.55 10.79
C SER A 56 10.22 -2.78 9.94
N HIS A 57 9.54 -2.61 8.81
CA HIS A 57 9.00 -3.68 7.96
C HIS A 57 8.02 -4.62 8.70
N ARG A 58 7.44 -4.17 9.82
CA ARG A 58 6.47 -4.95 10.62
C ARG A 58 5.02 -4.51 10.47
N ALA A 59 4.76 -3.39 9.79
CA ALA A 59 3.42 -2.89 9.55
C ALA A 59 2.58 -3.90 8.77
N LYS A 60 1.36 -4.16 9.23
CA LYS A 60 0.39 -5.05 8.57
C LYS A 60 -0.64 -4.22 7.81
N GLY A 61 -0.22 -3.63 6.70
CA GLY A 61 -1.06 -2.79 5.85
C GLY A 61 -0.44 -1.41 5.59
N LYS A 62 -1.30 -0.41 5.37
CA LYS A 62 -0.91 0.98 5.16
C LYS A 62 -0.94 1.75 6.47
N ILE A 63 0.04 2.63 6.64
CA ILE A 63 0.08 3.62 7.72
C ILE A 63 -0.48 4.92 7.13
N ILE A 64 -1.46 5.52 7.81
CA ILE A 64 -2.10 6.77 7.38
C ILE A 64 -1.56 7.93 8.22
N ILE A 65 -1.22 9.04 7.56
CA ILE A 65 -0.93 10.31 8.21
C ILE A 65 -2.13 11.23 8.03
N GLU A 66 -2.77 11.60 9.14
CA GLU A 66 -3.87 12.54 9.17
C GLU A 66 -3.31 13.97 9.20
N VAL A 67 -3.56 14.73 8.12
CA VAL A 67 -3.00 16.09 7.91
C VAL A 67 -3.98 17.19 8.35
N ALA A 68 -5.28 16.88 8.37
CA ALA A 68 -6.34 17.71 8.90
C ALA A 68 -7.43 16.81 9.47
N LYS A 69 -8.06 17.23 10.56
CA LYS A 69 -9.27 16.57 11.07
C LYS A 69 -10.42 16.94 10.14
N GLU A 70 -11.19 15.93 9.73
CA GLU A 70 -12.49 16.14 9.07
C GLU A 70 -13.49 16.83 10.02
#